data_AF-A0A7C3LNH3-F1
#
_entry.id   AF-A0A7C3LNH3-F1
#
_cell.length_a   1.000
_cell.length_b   1.000
_cell.length_c   1.000
_cell.angle_alpha   90.00
_cell.angle_beta   90.00
_cell.angle_gamma   90.00
#
_symmetry.space_group_name_H-M   'P 1'
#
loop_
_entity.id
_entity.type
_entity.pdbx_description
1 polymer ?
#
loop_
_entity_poly.entity_id
_entity_poly.type
_entity_poly.pdbx_seq_one_letter_code
_entity_poly.pdbx_strand_id
1 'polypeptide(L)' 'SNTTPLPAKIYANEGLAQVLFFEPDEECEVSYADKKGKYQKQQTIVLPKL' A
#
# COMPACT_ATOMS: atom_id res chain seq x y z
N SER A 1 2.92 -10.01 7.94
CA SER A 1 2.80 -10.86 9.14
C SER A 1 4.15 -11.48 9.40
N ASN A 2 4.62 -11.54 10.65
CA ASN A 2 5.84 -12.29 10.95
C ASN A 2 5.52 -13.79 10.87
N THR A 3 6.10 -14.49 9.91
CA THR A 3 5.88 -15.93 9.69
C THR A 3 6.89 -16.80 10.43
N THR A 4 7.82 -16.20 11.17
CA THR A 4 8.83 -16.91 11.97
C THR A 4 8.45 -16.87 13.47
N PRO A 5 8.87 -17.86 14.28
CA PRO A 5 8.63 -17.85 15.72
C PRO A 5 9.50 -16.84 16.48
N LEU A 6 10.49 -16.22 15.82
CA LEU A 6 11.40 -15.26 16.43
C LEU A 6 10.85 -13.83 16.33
N PRO A 7 11.06 -12.96 17.35
CA PRO A 7 10.68 -11.56 17.26
C PRO A 7 11.42 -10.82 16.15
N ALA A 8 10.69 -10.11 15.29
CA ALA A 8 11.25 -9.17 14.32
C ALA A 8 11.27 -7.77 14.93
N LYS A 9 12.44 -7.14 14.99
CA LYS A 9 12.58 -5.72 15.34
C LYS A 9 12.58 -4.91 14.05
N ILE A 10 11.75 -3.87 13.99
CA ILE A 10 11.65 -2.95 12.87
C ILE A 10 11.94 -1.55 13.39
N TYR A 11 12.85 -0.82 12.74
CA TYR A 11 13.26 0.53 13.10
C TYR A 11 12.72 1.56 12.09
N ALA A 12 12.49 2.77 12.58
CA ALA A 12 12.09 3.88 11.72
C ALA A 12 13.17 4.14 10.67
N ASN A 13 12.75 4.29 9.39
CA ASN A 13 13.59 4.63 8.25
C ASN A 13 14.64 3.59 7.82
N GLU A 14 14.56 2.33 8.27
CA GLU A 14 15.53 1.28 7.85
C GLU A 14 15.28 0.72 6.43
N GLY A 15 14.20 1.15 5.77
CA GLY A 15 13.69 0.56 4.55
C GLY A 15 12.85 -0.70 4.84
N LEU A 16 11.62 -0.75 4.32
CA LEU A 16 10.69 -1.85 4.60
C LEU A 16 10.30 -2.66 3.35
N ALA A 17 10.24 -1.99 2.20
CA ALA A 17 9.82 -2.58 0.94
C ALA A 17 10.29 -1.72 -0.23
N GLN A 18 10.21 -2.28 -1.43
CA GLN A 18 10.39 -1.59 -2.70
C GLN A 18 9.04 -1.51 -3.43
N VAL A 19 8.78 -0.37 -4.06
CA VAL A 19 7.66 -0.22 -4.99
C VAL A 19 8.20 -0.35 -6.41
N LEU A 20 7.62 -1.27 -7.17
CA LEU A 20 7.89 -1.44 -8.58
C LEU A 20 6.68 -0.94 -9.36
N PHE A 21 6.93 -0.14 -10.39
CA PHE A 21 5.90 0.38 -11.28
C PHE A 21 5.96 -0.41 -12.58
N PHE A 22 4.79 -0.83 -13.05
CA PHE A 22 4.62 -1.54 -14.31
C PHE A 22 3.73 -0.70 -15.21
N GLU A 23 4.09 -0.65 -16.49
CA GLU A 23 3.31 0.04 -17.51
C GLU A 23 2.19 -0.89 -18.00
N PRO A 24 0.94 -0.40 -18.10
CA PRO A 24 -0.13 -1.13 -18.76
C PRO A 24 -0.07 -0.94 -20.28
N ASP A 25 -0.61 -1.90 -21.03
CA ASP A 25 -0.71 -1.76 -22.50
C ASP A 25 -1.70 -0.67 -22.93
N GLU A 26 -2.66 -0.33 -22.07
CA GLU A 26 -3.73 0.66 -22.32
C GLU A 26 -4.05 1.49 -21.06
N GLU A 27 -4.67 2.65 -21.26
CA GLU A 27 -5.13 3.49 -20.14
C GLU A 27 -6.24 2.81 -19.33
N CYS A 28 -6.26 3.05 -18.02
CA CYS A 28 -7.33 2.54 -17.18
C CYS A 28 -8.65 3.28 -17.44
N GLU A 29 -9.72 2.56 -17.78
CA GLU A 29 -11.05 3.16 -18.03
C GLU A 29 -11.61 3.93 -16.82
N VAL A 30 -11.35 3.45 -15.61
CA VAL A 30 -11.81 4.07 -14.36
C VAL A 30 -10.69 4.01 -13.33
N SER A 31 -10.09 5.16 -13.04
CA SER A 31 -9.00 5.25 -12.06
C SER A 31 -9.50 5.06 -10.62
N TYR A 32 -8.57 4.84 -9.68
CA TYR A 32 -8.91 4.79 -8.25
C TYR A 32 -9.51 6.11 -7.74
N ALA A 33 -9.10 7.23 -8.35
CA ALA A 33 -9.66 8.55 -8.06
C ALA A 33 -11.11 8.66 -8.56
N ASP A 34 -11.41 8.20 -9.77
CA ASP A 34 -12.76 8.23 -10.35
C ASP A 34 -13.73 7.35 -9.55
N LYS A 35 -13.25 6.18 -9.07
CA LYS A 35 -14.01 5.30 -8.17
C LYS A 35 -14.33 5.92 -6.80
N LYS A 36 -13.80 7.11 -6.49
CA LYS A 36 -13.82 7.71 -5.14
C LYS A 36 -13.34 6.69 -4.11
N GLY A 37 -12.19 6.07 -4.40
CA GLY A 37 -11.66 4.95 -3.66
C GLY A 37 -11.61 5.19 -2.16
N LYS A 38 -11.97 4.15 -1.40
CA LYS A 38 -12.10 4.15 0.07
C LYS A 38 -10.91 4.74 0.82
N TYR A 39 -9.72 4.63 0.26
CA TYR A 39 -8.43 5.04 0.82
C TYR A 39 -7.70 6.12 -0.01
N GLN A 40 -8.39 6.77 -0.95
CA GLN A 40 -7.82 7.87 -1.72
C GLN A 40 -7.32 8.99 -0.78
N LYS A 41 -6.09 9.49 -1.00
CA LYS A 41 -5.42 10.53 -0.19
C LYS A 41 -5.08 10.15 1.26
N GLN A 42 -5.00 8.87 1.61
CA GLN A 42 -4.60 8.44 2.95
C GLN A 42 -3.19 8.94 3.35
N GLN A 43 -3.06 9.56 4.52
CA GLN A 43 -1.80 10.16 5.02
C GLN A 43 -1.13 9.37 6.16
N THR A 44 -1.91 8.53 6.86
CA THR A 44 -1.47 7.78 8.03
C THR A 44 -2.02 6.35 7.99
N ILE A 45 -1.66 5.55 8.98
CA ILE A 45 -2.21 4.21 9.17
C ILE A 45 -3.69 4.35 9.59
N VAL A 46 -4.58 3.69 8.86
CA VAL A 46 -6.03 3.69 9.14
C VAL A 46 -6.52 2.27 9.37
N LEU A 47 -7.58 2.15 10.18
CA LEU A 47 -8.31 0.90 10.32
C LEU A 47 -9.08 0.58 9.03
N PRO A 48 -9.38 -0.70 8.76
CA PRO A 48 -10.23 -1.07 7.63
C PRO A 48 -11.58 -0.37 7.75
N LYS A 49 -12.03 0.30 6.68
CA LYS A 49 -13.46 0.68 6.59
C LYS A 49 -14.23 -0.59 6.16
N LEU A 50 -15.53 -0.67 6.39
CA LEU A 50 -16.39 -1.71 5.80
C LEU A 50 -17.02 -1.13 4.54
#